data_AF-A0A9X3E4L0-F1
#
_entry.id   AF-A0A9X3E4L0-F1
#
_cell.length_a   1.000
_cell.length_b   1.000
_cell.length_c   1.000
_cell.angle_alpha   90.00
_cell.angle_beta   90.00
_cell.angle_gamma   90.00
#
_symmetry.space_group_name_H-M   'P 1'
#
loop_
_entity.id
_entity.type
_entity.pdbx_description
1 polymer ?
#
loop_
_entity_poly.entity_id
_entity_poly.type
_entity_poly.pdbx_seq_one_letter_code
_entity_poly.pdbx_strand_id
1 'polypeptide(L)'
;MKITNTQKGPRGLNAVSGPFLVEPGETVDVELSAAELKVAKGTNWFTIEEVEPPALKPADTAMSPADLLAKADGLHFQTFKAEARKILGDETPDTKEAIVMALQAKV
;
A
#
# COMPACT_ATOMS: atom_id res chain seq x y z
N MET A 1 9.46 4.29 3.18
CA MET A 1 10.64 4.73 3.97
C MET A 1 11.25 5.93 3.28
N LYS A 2 11.79 6.90 4.03
CA LYS A 2 12.32 8.13 3.43
C LYS A 2 13.81 8.00 3.15
N ILE A 3 14.20 8.27 1.90
CA ILE A 3 15.58 8.12 1.44
C ILE A 3 16.03 9.44 0.82
N THR A 4 17.11 10.01 1.35
CA THR A 4 17.69 11.27 0.88
C THR A 4 19.04 11.02 0.24
N ASN A 5 19.27 11.51 -0.98
CA ASN A 5 20.58 11.45 -1.61
C ASN A 5 21.52 12.52 -1.03
N THR A 6 22.62 12.09 -0.40
CA THR A 6 23.62 12.99 0.22
C THR A 6 24.79 13.33 -0.70
N GLN A 7 24.81 12.74 -1.90
CA GLN A 7 25.89 12.89 -2.86
C GLN A 7 25.67 14.12 -3.75
N LYS A 8 26.76 14.63 -4.36
CA LYS A 8 26.73 15.77 -5.30
C LYS A 8 26.11 15.45 -6.67
N GLY A 9 25.86 14.17 -6.95
CA GLY A 9 25.30 13.70 -8.23
C GLY A 9 24.09 12.79 -8.00
N PRO A 10 23.25 12.61 -9.03
CA PRO A 10 22.05 11.79 -8.93
C PRO A 10 22.42 10.33 -8.67
N ARG A 11 21.60 9.65 -7.86
CA ARG A 11 21.81 8.25 -7.49
C ARG A 11 20.59 7.41 -7.81
N GLY A 12 20.85 6.30 -8.50
CA GLY A 12 19.84 5.31 -8.80
C GLY A 12 19.50 4.48 -7.56
N LEU A 13 18.23 4.14 -7.44
CA LEU A 13 17.69 3.34 -6.36
C LEU A 13 16.66 2.37 -6.93
N ASN A 14 16.78 1.08 -6.64
CA ASN A 14 15.86 0.09 -7.17
C ASN A 14 14.74 -0.22 -6.15
N ALA A 15 13.71 0.63 -6.14
CA ALA A 15 12.56 0.43 -5.27
C ALA A 15 11.69 -0.74 -5.73
N VAL A 16 10.86 -1.24 -4.83
CA VAL A 16 9.87 -2.31 -5.14
C VAL A 16 8.90 -1.84 -6.24
N SER A 17 8.55 -0.55 -6.25
CA SER A 17 7.70 0.05 -7.28
C SER A 17 8.42 0.34 -8.61
N GLY A 18 9.74 0.14 -8.66
CA GLY A 18 10.57 0.36 -9.85
C GLY A 18 11.79 1.24 -9.59
N PRO A 19 12.54 1.58 -10.65
CA PRO A 19 13.75 2.39 -10.52
C PRO A 19 13.42 3.86 -10.25
N PHE A 20 14.13 4.45 -9.28
CA PHE A 20 14.13 5.88 -9.01
C PHE A 20 15.51 6.45 -9.28
N LEU A 21 15.54 7.66 -9.85
CA LEU A 21 16.74 8.48 -9.89
C LEU A 21 16.52 9.63 -8.91
N VAL A 22 17.29 9.64 -7.83
CA VAL A 22 17.16 10.62 -6.75
C VAL A 22 18.22 11.71 -6.95
N GLU A 23 17.79 12.94 -7.17
CA GLU A 23 18.66 14.10 -7.38
C GLU A 23 19.42 14.49 -6.09
N PRO A 24 20.53 15.24 -6.17
CA PRO A 24 21.27 15.72 -4.99
C PRO A 24 20.38 16.46 -3.98
N GLY A 25 20.33 15.97 -2.75
CA GLY A 25 19.51 16.54 -1.67
C GLY A 25 18.01 16.23 -1.76
N GLU A 26 17.56 15.53 -2.80
CA GLU A 26 16.17 15.08 -2.91
C GLU A 26 15.89 13.97 -1.91
N THR A 27 14.69 14.01 -1.33
CA THR A 27 14.14 12.97 -0.47
C THR A 27 12.94 12.33 -1.15
N VAL A 28 12.98 11.00 -1.29
CA VAL A 28 11.87 10.21 -1.83
C VAL A 28 11.29 9.29 -0.74
N ASP A 29 9.99 9.07 -0.76
CA ASP A 29 9.34 8.04 0.06
C ASP A 29 9.06 6.81 -0.80
N VAL A 30 9.81 5.75 -0.55
CA VAL A 30 9.81 4.54 -1.38
C VAL A 30 9.92 3.30 -0.49
N GLU A 31 9.57 2.15 -1.05
CA GLU A 31 9.80 0.85 -0.42
C GLU A 31 10.98 0.16 -1.07
N LEU A 32 11.89 -0.39 -0.27
CA LEU A 32 13.04 -1.15 -0.74
C LEU A 32 12.93 -2.61 -0.33
N SER A 33 13.35 -3.51 -1.22
CA SER A 33 13.58 -4.91 -0.85
C SER A 33 14.70 -5.01 0.20
N ALA A 34 14.71 -6.08 0.99
CA ALA A 34 15.77 -6.30 1.99
C ALA A 34 17.18 -6.33 1.36
N ALA A 35 17.30 -6.84 0.14
CA ALA A 35 18.56 -6.86 -0.60
C ALA A 35 19.02 -5.44 -0.99
N GLU A 36 18.11 -4.64 -1.56
CA GLU A 36 18.41 -3.26 -1.96
C GLU A 36 18.71 -2.39 -0.74
N LEU A 37 17.94 -2.52 0.34
CA LEU A 37 18.16 -1.79 1.58
C LEU A 37 19.56 -2.06 2.15
N LYS A 38 20.02 -3.32 2.10
CA LYS A 38 21.37 -3.69 2.52
C LYS A 38 22.43 -3.02 1.66
N VAL A 39 22.25 -2.98 0.34
CA VAL A 39 23.16 -2.30 -0.59
C VAL A 39 23.17 -0.80 -0.32
N ALA A 40 22.00 -0.16 -0.25
CA ALA A 40 21.85 1.27 0.00
C ALA A 40 22.55 1.70 1.30
N LYS A 41 22.33 0.97 2.40
CA LYS A 41 23.03 1.17 3.68
C LYS A 41 24.56 1.01 3.56
N GLY A 42 25.02 0.07 2.73
CA GLY A 42 26.45 -0.17 2.52
C GLY A 42 27.17 0.90 1.68
N THR A 43 26.44 1.65 0.84
CA THR A 43 27.05 2.65 -0.04
C THR A 43 27.40 3.97 0.64
N ASN A 44 26.72 4.31 1.74
CA ASN A 44 26.73 5.64 2.36
C ASN A 44 26.35 6.79 1.39
N TRP A 45 25.63 6.50 0.30
CA TRP A 45 25.13 7.53 -0.61
C TRP A 45 23.84 8.18 -0.14
N PHE A 46 23.17 7.54 0.83
CA PHE A 46 21.85 7.95 1.27
C PHE A 46 21.76 8.07 2.78
N THR A 47 21.00 9.06 3.24
CA THR A 47 20.40 9.02 4.58
C THR A 47 19.08 8.26 4.46
N ILE A 48 18.88 7.25 5.29
CA ILE A 48 17.69 6.40 5.27
C ILE A 48 16.98 6.56 6.60
N GLU A 49 15.79 7.13 6.55
CA GLU A 49 14.89 7.24 7.69
C GLU A 49 13.83 6.14 7.56
N GLU A 50 13.96 5.15 8.45
CA GLU A 50 12.89 4.18 8.70
C GLU A 50 11.76 4.92 9.41
N VAL A 51 10.89 5.57 8.63
CA VAL A 51 9.55 5.89 9.11
C VAL A 51 8.90 4.56 9.45
N GLU A 52 8.42 4.43 10.68
CA GLU A 52 7.45 3.41 11.02
C GLU A 52 6.43 3.40 9.87
N PRO A 53 6.26 2.27 9.16
CA PRO A 53 5.19 2.18 8.20
C PRO A 53 3.95 2.65 8.96
N PRO A 54 3.13 3.59 8.43
CA PRO A 54 1.78 3.70 8.96
C PRO A 54 1.27 2.26 8.96
N ALA A 55 0.95 1.74 10.16
CA ALA A 55 0.79 0.31 10.42
C ALA A 55 0.19 -0.32 9.18
N LEU A 56 0.96 -1.19 8.52
CA LEU A 56 0.53 -1.85 7.29
C LEU A 56 -0.85 -2.45 7.61
N LYS A 57 -1.92 -1.74 7.22
CA LYS A 57 -3.12 -2.44 6.82
C LYS A 57 -2.59 -3.33 5.71
N PRO A 58 -2.74 -4.66 5.82
CA PRO A 58 -2.24 -5.57 4.81
C PRO A 58 -2.62 -5.00 3.46
N ALA A 59 -1.69 -5.04 2.50
CA ALA A 59 -1.89 -4.53 1.15
C ALA A 59 -3.14 -5.18 0.55
N ASP A 60 -4.26 -4.56 0.84
CA ASP A 60 -5.58 -4.87 0.39
C ASP A 60 -5.61 -4.20 -0.99
N THR A 61 -5.44 -5.00 -2.03
CA THR A 61 -6.28 -4.84 -3.21
C THR A 61 -7.75 -5.10 -2.83
N ALA A 62 -8.24 -4.45 -1.77
CA ALA A 62 -9.65 -4.31 -1.52
C ALA A 62 -10.15 -3.44 -2.65
N MET A 63 -10.90 -4.10 -3.52
CA MET A 63 -11.74 -3.47 -4.51
C MET A 63 -12.53 -2.32 -3.86
N SER A 64 -12.72 -1.21 -4.56
CA SER A 64 -13.44 -0.07 -3.99
C SER A 64 -14.87 -0.49 -3.56
N PRO A 65 -15.50 0.20 -2.60
CA PRO A 65 -16.88 -0.11 -2.19
C PRO A 65 -17.85 -0.15 -3.39
N ALA A 66 -17.64 0.76 -4.36
CA ALA A 66 -18.45 0.84 -5.58
C ALA A 66 -18.24 -0.38 -6.50
N ASP A 67 -16.98 -0.81 -6.68
CA ASP A 67 -16.66 -1.97 -7.51
C ASP A 67 -17.14 -3.28 -6.86
N LEU A 68 -17.05 -3.40 -5.53
CA LEU A 68 -17.57 -4.56 -4.81
C LEU A 68 -19.10 -4.61 -4.88
N LEU A 69 -19.76 -3.45 -4.75
CA LEU A 69 -21.21 -3.33 -4.92
C LEU A 69 -21.65 -3.75 -6.33
N ALA A 70 -20.93 -3.34 -7.37
CA ALA A 70 -21.21 -3.72 -8.76
C ALA A 70 -21.09 -5.24 -9.01
N LYS A 71 -20.30 -5.94 -8.19
CA LYS A 71 -20.11 -7.40 -8.26
C LYS A 71 -20.94 -8.18 -7.25
N ALA A 72 -21.76 -7.51 -6.44
CA ALA A 72 -22.53 -8.14 -5.37
C ALA A 72 -23.47 -9.25 -5.88
N ASP A 73 -23.98 -9.13 -7.10
CA ASP A 73 -24.89 -10.10 -7.71
C ASP A 73 -24.19 -11.17 -8.56
N GLY A 74 -22.93 -10.96 -8.93
CA GLY A 74 -22.12 -11.91 -9.70
C GLY A 74 -21.19 -12.79 -8.85
N LEU A 75 -20.98 -12.44 -7.57
CA LEU A 75 -20.09 -13.16 -6.66
C LEU A 75 -20.86 -14.04 -5.69
N HIS A 76 -20.25 -15.17 -5.31
CA HIS A 76 -20.76 -16.01 -4.23
C HIS A 76 -20.74 -15.22 -2.91
N PHE A 77 -21.79 -15.36 -2.09
CA PHE A 77 -21.98 -14.53 -0.90
C PHE A 77 -20.80 -14.58 0.08
N GLN A 78 -20.18 -15.75 0.29
CA GLN A 78 -19.02 -15.86 1.18
C GLN A 78 -17.79 -15.10 0.67
N THR A 79 -17.59 -15.05 -0.66
CA THR A 79 -16.53 -14.27 -1.28
C THR A 79 -16.83 -12.79 -1.16
N PHE A 80 -18.08 -12.38 -1.45
CA PHE A 80 -18.54 -11.00 -1.27
C PHE A 80 -18.37 -10.51 0.17
N LYS A 81 -18.71 -11.35 1.16
CA LYS A 81 -18.54 -11.05 2.59
C LYS A 81 -17.07 -10.93 2.99
N ALA A 82 -16.18 -11.79 2.48
CA ALA A 82 -14.75 -11.70 2.73
C ALA A 82 -14.15 -10.39 2.17
N GLU A 83 -14.55 -9.99 0.96
CA GLU A 83 -14.14 -8.72 0.37
C GLU A 83 -14.74 -7.52 1.11
N ALA A 84 -16.00 -7.61 1.53
CA ALA A 84 -16.63 -6.57 2.33
C ALA A 84 -15.95 -6.40 3.68
N ARG A 85 -15.45 -7.49 4.29
CA ARG A 85 -14.70 -7.44 5.55
C ARG A 85 -13.38 -6.69 5.45
N LYS A 86 -12.74 -6.70 4.28
CA LYS A 86 -11.55 -5.88 4.02
C LYS A 86 -11.88 -4.37 4.00
N ILE A 87 -13.07 -4.02 3.53
CA ILE A 87 -13.54 -2.62 3.40
C ILE A 87 -14.16 -2.08 4.70
N LEU A 88 -15.07 -2.86 5.29
CA LEU A 88 -15.87 -2.51 6.46
C LEU A 88 -15.18 -2.88 7.79
N GLY A 89 -14.15 -3.72 7.75
CA GLY A 89 -13.44 -4.20 8.94
C GLY A 89 -14.30 -5.14 9.78
N ASP A 90 -14.07 -5.14 11.10
CA ASP A 90 -14.78 -6.01 12.04
C ASP A 90 -16.27 -5.66 12.22
N GLU A 91 -16.74 -4.53 11.68
CA GLU A 91 -18.16 -4.12 11.68
C GLU A 91 -18.97 -4.71 10.52
N THR A 92 -18.44 -5.71 9.81
CA THR A 92 -19.10 -6.31 8.66
C THR A 92 -20.33 -7.12 9.08
N PRO A 93 -21.54 -6.78 8.61
CA PRO A 93 -22.74 -7.52 8.95
C PRO A 93 -22.74 -8.96 8.41
N ASP A 94 -23.60 -9.81 8.96
CA ASP A 94 -23.69 -11.22 8.56
C ASP A 94 -24.63 -11.48 7.37
N THR A 95 -25.41 -10.49 6.93
CA THR A 95 -26.38 -10.59 5.83
C THR A 95 -25.94 -9.78 4.61
N LYS A 96 -26.30 -10.25 3.41
CA LYS A 96 -25.92 -9.62 2.13
C LYS A 96 -26.46 -8.20 2.03
N GLU A 97 -27.70 -7.99 2.44
CA GLU A 97 -28.41 -6.73 2.36
C GLU A 97 -27.77 -5.68 3.27
N ALA A 98 -27.41 -6.06 4.51
CA ALA A 98 -26.77 -5.16 5.45
C ALA A 98 -25.35 -4.80 5.01
N ILE A 99 -24.60 -5.75 4.42
CA ILE A 99 -23.29 -5.47 3.81
C ILE A 99 -23.44 -4.48 2.65
N VAL A 100 -24.42 -4.68 1.76
CA VAL A 100 -24.68 -3.78 0.63
C VAL A 100 -24.99 -2.36 1.10
N MET A 101 -25.83 -2.20 2.12
CA MET A 101 -26.12 -0.88 2.70
C MET A 101 -24.89 -0.23 3.31
N ALA A 102 -24.07 -1.00 4.04
CA ALA A 102 -22.84 -0.49 4.64
C ALA A 102 -21.80 -0.08 3.58
N LEU A 103 -21.73 -0.80 2.45
CA LEU A 103 -20.89 -0.42 1.31
C LEU A 103 -21.42 0.84 0.63
N GLN A 104 -22.74 0.96 0.41
CA GLN A 104 -23.36 2.17 -0.17
C GLN A 104 -23.12 3.43 0.67
N ALA A 105 -23.05 3.31 2.00
CA ALA A 105 -22.71 4.43 2.88
C ALA A 105 -21.26 4.91 2.74
N LYS A 106 -20.40 4.15 2.06
CA LYS A 106 -18.98 4.45 1.82
C LYS A 106 -18.64 4.76 0.36
N VAL A 107 -19.62 4.77 -0.54
CA VAL A 107 -19.50 5.21 -1.95
C VAL A 107 -19.81 6.70 -2.03
#